data_AF-A0A495ZI51-F1
#
_entry.id   AF-A0A495ZI51-F1
#
_cell.length_a   1.000
_cell.length_b   1.000
_cell.length_c   1.000
_cell.angle_alpha   90.00
_cell.angle_beta   90.00
_cell.angle_gamma   90.00
#
_symmetry.space_group_name_H-M   'P 1'
#
loop_
_entity.id
_entity.type
_entity.pdbx_description
1 polymer ?
#
loop_
_entity_poly.entity_id
_entity_poly.type
_entity_poly.pdbx_seq_one_letter_code
_entity_poly.pdbx_strand_id
1 'polypeptide(L)'
;MPYCTVCKIETDYEYDIALTNGDYLHYSCILMLQMRKHEIETALRRQRPQLMLSLFVPTEAAQQDTASEAEIEDLRAKLAKLNATLTGIYDYLPCWPPDWDARKQHLIWENDSICSHCDEETDVYLLHDIPIFEGGTNELNNLTLICAECYRGMYHEGDIFGTSTLKSSQSEFSEQFSEIQSAIDNNQKIQFDYKKPSDRRWTTRVVVPERLFNIPNNRESGETLCVEGFCELRQDTRVFALERMQALEVIED
;
A
#
# COMPACT_ATOMS: atom_id res chain seq x y z
N MET A 1 -19.32 17.43 13.90
CA MET A 1 -18.32 16.36 13.92
C MET A 1 -18.52 15.51 12.68
N PRO A 2 -17.46 14.98 12.06
CA PRO A 2 -17.60 14.07 10.95
C PRO A 2 -18.22 12.75 11.45
N TYR A 3 -18.79 12.00 10.52
CA TYR A 3 -19.37 10.70 10.79
C TYR A 3 -18.64 9.66 9.95
N CYS A 4 -18.43 8.49 10.53
CA CYS A 4 -17.79 7.39 9.81
C CYS A 4 -18.66 6.97 8.63
N THR A 5 -18.07 6.85 7.45
CA THR A 5 -18.78 6.52 6.22
C THR A 5 -19.43 5.12 6.27
N VAL A 6 -18.91 4.22 7.11
CA VAL A 6 -19.41 2.84 7.26
C VAL A 6 -20.51 2.73 8.31
N CYS A 7 -20.22 3.06 9.58
CA CYS A 7 -21.15 2.81 10.69
C CYS A 7 -22.08 3.99 11.01
N LYS A 8 -21.83 5.17 10.41
CA LYS A 8 -22.58 6.41 10.64
C LYS A 8 -22.57 6.90 12.10
N ILE A 9 -21.59 6.46 12.87
CA ILE A 9 -21.31 6.96 14.23
C ILE A 9 -20.27 8.08 14.14
N GLU A 10 -20.33 9.04 15.07
CA GLU A 10 -19.37 10.14 15.16
C GLU A 10 -17.93 9.63 15.22
N THR A 11 -17.05 10.36 14.55
CA THR A 11 -15.61 10.07 14.50
C THR A 11 -14.88 10.86 15.58
N ASP A 12 -13.95 10.22 16.28
CA ASP A 12 -12.96 10.92 17.07
C ASP A 12 -11.73 11.16 16.19
N TYR A 13 -11.27 12.39 16.09
CA TYR A 13 -10.18 12.75 15.18
C TYR A 13 -8.84 12.07 15.50
N GLU A 14 -8.74 11.39 16.64
CA GLU A 14 -7.49 10.85 17.18
C GLU A 14 -7.20 9.44 16.65
N TYR A 15 -8.24 8.62 16.39
CA TYR A 15 -8.09 7.23 15.97
C TYR A 15 -8.72 6.90 14.61
N ASP A 16 -9.27 7.91 13.92
CA ASP A 16 -9.97 7.73 12.66
C ASP A 16 -9.14 8.08 11.43
N ILE A 17 -9.48 7.43 10.32
CA ILE A 17 -8.82 7.61 9.03
C ILE A 17 -9.56 8.71 8.29
N ALA A 18 -8.86 9.82 8.02
CA ALA A 18 -9.32 10.82 7.05
C ALA A 18 -9.08 10.31 5.63
N LEU A 19 -10.12 10.31 4.81
CA LEU A 19 -10.07 9.92 3.41
C LEU A 19 -9.77 11.14 2.52
N THR A 20 -9.18 10.93 1.35
CA THR A 20 -8.79 12.02 0.44
C THR A 20 -9.97 12.80 -0.12
N ASN A 21 -11.18 12.22 -0.12
CA ASN A 21 -12.43 12.89 -0.48
C ASN A 21 -13.04 13.74 0.66
N GLY A 22 -12.39 13.82 1.82
CA GLY A 22 -12.86 14.55 3.01
C GLY A 22 -13.81 13.76 3.92
N ASP A 23 -14.11 12.50 3.59
CA ASP A 23 -14.85 11.60 4.48
C ASP A 23 -13.94 11.04 5.60
N TYR A 24 -14.57 10.38 6.56
CA TYR A 24 -13.91 9.78 7.71
C TYR A 24 -14.32 8.33 7.88
N LEU A 25 -13.41 7.54 8.45
CA LEU A 25 -13.58 6.10 8.61
C LEU A 25 -12.95 5.63 9.92
N HIS A 26 -13.74 4.97 10.77
CA HIS A 26 -13.16 4.31 11.94
C HIS A 26 -12.22 3.19 11.49
N TYR A 27 -11.05 3.11 12.11
CA TYR A 27 -10.10 2.02 11.88
C TYR A 27 -10.71 0.63 12.15
N SER A 28 -11.59 0.52 13.15
CA SER A 28 -12.32 -0.71 13.46
C SER A 28 -13.28 -1.13 12.33
N CYS A 29 -13.90 -0.16 11.63
CA CYS A 29 -14.85 -0.45 10.57
C CYS A 29 -14.18 -1.10 9.36
N ILE A 30 -13.04 -0.57 8.92
CA ILE A 30 -12.28 -1.15 7.79
C ILE A 30 -11.76 -2.55 8.12
N LEU A 31 -11.26 -2.76 9.34
CA LEU A 31 -10.83 -4.09 9.80
C LEU A 31 -11.98 -5.09 9.79
N MET A 32 -13.16 -4.71 10.29
CA MET A 32 -14.34 -5.59 10.30
C MET A 32 -14.77 -5.97 8.88
N LEU A 33 -14.74 -5.03 7.93
CA LEU A 33 -15.06 -5.32 6.52
C LEU A 33 -14.04 -6.28 5.90
N GLN A 34 -12.74 -6.07 6.16
CA GLN A 34 -11.67 -6.95 5.68
C GLN A 34 -11.75 -8.37 6.27
N MET A 35 -12.01 -8.48 7.58
CA MET A 35 -12.20 -9.78 8.23
C MET A 35 -13.37 -10.54 7.61
N ARG A 36 -14.51 -9.86 7.43
CA ARG A 36 -15.69 -10.46 6.81
C ARG A 36 -15.44 -10.91 5.37
N LYS A 37 -14.65 -10.14 4.61
CA LYS A 37 -14.22 -10.53 3.25
C LYS A 37 -13.42 -11.82 3.31
N HIS A 38 -12.44 -11.88 4.20
CA HIS A 38 -11.59 -13.05 4.36
C HIS A 38 -12.39 -14.31 4.79
N GLU A 39 -13.36 -14.16 5.68
CA GLU A 39 -14.27 -15.24 6.10
C GLU A 39 -15.05 -15.82 4.92
N ILE A 40 -15.66 -14.95 4.11
CA ILE A 40 -16.45 -15.36 2.94
C ILE A 40 -15.55 -16.01 1.88
N GLU A 41 -14.38 -15.43 1.58
CA GLU A 41 -13.41 -16.01 0.65
C GLU A 41 -12.94 -17.39 1.11
N THR A 42 -12.69 -17.54 2.42
CA THR A 42 -12.29 -18.83 3.01
C THR A 42 -13.41 -19.85 2.91
N ALA A 43 -14.65 -19.46 3.17
CA ALA A 43 -15.81 -20.32 3.01
C ALA A 43 -15.96 -20.80 1.56
N LEU A 44 -15.87 -19.90 0.59
CA LEU A 44 -15.93 -20.23 -0.84
C LEU A 44 -14.77 -21.13 -1.30
N ARG A 45 -13.54 -20.88 -0.82
CA ARG A 45 -12.38 -21.72 -1.12
C ARG A 45 -12.54 -23.15 -0.60
N ARG A 46 -13.17 -23.34 0.56
CA ARG A 46 -13.43 -24.69 1.12
C ARG A 46 -14.39 -25.52 0.28
N GLN A 47 -15.29 -24.89 -0.47
CA GLN A 47 -16.24 -25.60 -1.34
C GLN A 47 -15.60 -26.16 -2.62
N ARG A 48 -14.51 -25.55 -3.12
CA ARG A 48 -13.83 -25.98 -4.38
C ARG A 48 -13.27 -27.41 -4.33
N PRO A 49 -12.50 -27.82 -3.30
CA PRO A 49 -11.99 -29.19 -3.18
C PRO A 49 -13.10 -30.23 -2.99
N GLN A 50 -14.17 -29.88 -2.26
CA GLN A 50 -15.28 -30.80 -1.98
C GLN A 50 -16.10 -31.13 -3.23
N LEU A 51 -16.32 -30.13 -4.10
CA LEU A 51 -16.93 -30.32 -5.42
C LEU A 51 -16.07 -31.16 -6.38
N MET A 52 -14.74 -31.04 -6.29
CA MET A 52 -13.84 -31.89 -7.07
C MET A 52 -13.86 -33.35 -6.58
N LEU A 53 -13.92 -33.60 -5.27
CA LEU A 53 -13.95 -34.94 -4.68
C LEU A 53 -15.27 -35.68 -4.95
N SER A 54 -16.41 -34.98 -4.96
CA SER A 54 -17.73 -35.58 -5.23
C SER A 54 -17.91 -36.06 -6.68
N LEU A 55 -17.09 -35.57 -7.62
CA LEU A 55 -17.09 -36.02 -9.02
C LEU A 55 -16.44 -37.40 -9.22
N PHE A 56 -15.62 -37.86 -8.28
CA PHE A 56 -14.81 -39.09 -8.43
C PHE A 56 -15.16 -40.22 -7.45
N VAL A 57 -16.00 -39.98 -6.43
CA VAL A 57 -16.38 -41.02 -5.46
C VAL A 57 -17.87 -40.94 -5.14
N PRO A 58 -18.68 -41.97 -5.46
CA PRO A 58 -20.03 -42.09 -4.93
C PRO A 58 -19.92 -42.64 -3.50
N THR A 59 -19.77 -41.76 -2.53
CA THR A 59 -19.89 -42.15 -1.12
C THR A 59 -20.84 -41.21 -0.40
N GLU A 60 -21.88 -41.82 0.18
CA GLU A 60 -22.89 -41.24 1.06
C GLU A 60 -22.31 -40.47 2.27
N ALA A 61 -20.99 -40.53 2.48
CA ALA A 61 -20.25 -39.78 3.50
C ALA A 61 -19.81 -38.36 3.09
N ALA A 62 -19.91 -37.97 1.81
CA ALA A 62 -19.46 -36.65 1.34
C ALA A 62 -20.55 -35.55 1.34
N GLN A 63 -21.81 -35.91 1.61
CA GLN A 63 -22.97 -35.03 1.46
C GLN A 63 -23.29 -34.16 2.70
N GLN A 64 -22.59 -34.34 3.83
CA GLN A 64 -22.95 -33.65 5.08
C GLN A 64 -22.30 -32.27 5.29
N ASP A 65 -21.26 -31.91 4.52
CA ASP A 65 -20.48 -30.66 4.74
C ASP A 65 -20.35 -29.75 3.50
N THR A 66 -21.00 -30.10 2.38
CA THR A 66 -21.01 -29.26 1.17
C THR A 66 -22.14 -28.26 1.24
N ALA A 67 -21.81 -26.96 1.14
CA ALA A 67 -22.82 -25.92 1.03
C ALA A 67 -23.64 -26.13 -0.25
N SER A 68 -24.94 -25.89 -0.15
CA SER A 68 -25.83 -25.90 -1.30
C SER A 68 -25.41 -24.86 -2.34
N GLU A 69 -25.75 -25.09 -3.60
CA GLU A 69 -25.47 -24.13 -4.69
C GLU A 69 -26.07 -22.75 -4.39
N ALA A 70 -27.25 -22.70 -3.77
CA ALA A 70 -27.89 -21.47 -3.33
C ALA A 70 -27.07 -20.71 -2.26
N GLU A 71 -26.45 -21.42 -1.31
CA GLU A 71 -25.57 -20.82 -0.30
C GLU A 71 -24.26 -20.31 -0.92
N ILE A 72 -23.70 -21.04 -1.89
CA ILE A 72 -22.50 -20.59 -2.62
C ILE A 72 -22.80 -19.30 -3.38
N GLU A 73 -23.95 -19.23 -4.05
CA GLU A 73 -24.34 -18.06 -4.82
C GLU A 73 -24.65 -16.85 -3.92
N ASP A 74 -25.30 -17.08 -2.77
CA ASP A 74 -25.48 -16.04 -1.74
C ASP A 74 -24.14 -15.52 -1.19
N LEU A 75 -23.17 -16.40 -0.91
CA LEU A 75 -21.83 -16.01 -0.49
C LEU A 75 -21.10 -15.19 -1.56
N ARG A 76 -21.21 -15.57 -2.84
CA ARG A 76 -20.64 -14.79 -3.95
C ARG A 76 -21.28 -13.41 -4.06
N ALA A 77 -22.60 -13.31 -3.96
CA ALA A 77 -23.31 -12.04 -3.98
C ALA A 77 -22.90 -11.14 -2.81
N LYS A 78 -22.76 -11.72 -1.60
CA LYS A 78 -22.25 -11.00 -0.42
C LYS A 78 -20.82 -10.53 -0.61
N LEU A 79 -19.94 -11.37 -1.18
CA LEU A 79 -18.55 -11.01 -1.47
C LEU A 79 -18.48 -9.88 -2.48
N ALA A 80 -19.27 -9.93 -3.55
CA ALA A 80 -19.33 -8.88 -4.57
C ALA A 80 -19.75 -7.53 -3.98
N LYS A 81 -20.80 -7.52 -3.15
CA LYS A 81 -21.25 -6.30 -2.46
C LYS A 81 -20.18 -5.74 -1.50
N LEU A 82 -19.50 -6.63 -0.78
CA LEU A 82 -18.46 -6.25 0.16
C LEU A 82 -17.23 -5.70 -0.55
N ASN A 83 -16.81 -6.31 -1.67
CA ASN A 83 -15.75 -5.79 -2.51
C ASN A 83 -16.09 -4.41 -3.06
N ALA A 84 -17.31 -4.20 -3.59
CA ALA A 84 -17.73 -2.87 -4.05
C ALA A 84 -17.65 -1.80 -2.94
N THR A 85 -18.02 -2.16 -1.71
CA THR A 85 -17.90 -1.26 -0.55
C THR A 85 -16.45 -0.97 -0.19
N LEU A 86 -15.60 -2.01 -0.17
CA LEU A 86 -14.17 -1.85 0.12
C LEU A 86 -13.46 -1.04 -0.95
N THR A 87 -13.74 -1.27 -2.23
CA THR A 87 -13.17 -0.51 -3.35
C THR A 87 -13.48 0.98 -3.21
N GLY A 88 -14.74 1.36 -2.95
CA GLY A 88 -15.09 2.77 -2.76
C GLY A 88 -14.43 3.43 -1.53
N ILE A 89 -14.03 2.65 -0.53
CA ILE A 89 -13.20 3.15 0.59
C ILE A 89 -11.74 3.27 0.14
N TYR A 90 -11.23 2.24 -0.53
CA TYR A 90 -9.84 2.12 -0.97
C TYR A 90 -9.46 3.19 -1.98
N ASP A 91 -10.41 3.61 -2.82
CA ASP A 91 -10.28 4.73 -3.76
C ASP A 91 -9.82 6.02 -3.07
N TYR A 92 -10.18 6.24 -1.81
CA TYR A 92 -9.85 7.46 -1.06
C TYR A 92 -8.96 7.21 0.17
N LEU A 93 -8.38 6.01 0.30
CA LEU A 93 -7.40 5.77 1.37
C LEU A 93 -6.18 6.66 1.17
N PRO A 94 -5.65 7.29 2.23
CA PRO A 94 -4.47 8.17 2.14
C PRO A 94 -3.14 7.37 2.01
N CYS A 95 -3.21 6.13 1.54
CA CYS A 95 -2.11 5.21 1.36
C CYS A 95 -2.47 4.15 0.30
N TRP A 96 -1.51 3.29 -0.03
CA TRP A 96 -1.75 2.20 -0.97
C TRP A 96 -2.78 1.21 -0.42
N PRO A 97 -3.86 0.95 -1.16
CA PRO A 97 -4.93 0.10 -0.69
C PRO A 97 -4.53 -1.38 -0.73
N PRO A 98 -5.17 -2.24 0.09
CA PRO A 98 -4.92 -3.69 0.08
C PRO A 98 -5.22 -4.40 -1.25
N ASP A 99 -5.93 -3.76 -2.16
CA ASP A 99 -6.25 -4.29 -3.50
C ASP A 99 -5.34 -3.72 -4.61
N TRP A 100 -4.22 -3.10 -4.26
CA TRP A 100 -3.28 -2.49 -5.22
C TRP A 100 -2.88 -3.43 -6.37
N ASP A 101 -2.57 -4.68 -6.06
CA ASP A 101 -2.23 -5.69 -7.08
C ASP A 101 -3.42 -5.95 -8.01
N ALA A 102 -4.65 -5.96 -7.49
CA ALA A 102 -5.84 -6.14 -8.33
C ALA A 102 -6.06 -4.93 -9.26
N ARG A 103 -5.75 -3.72 -8.80
CA ARG A 103 -5.77 -2.49 -9.63
C ARG A 103 -4.73 -2.55 -10.74
N LYS A 104 -3.49 -2.96 -10.40
CA LYS A 104 -2.43 -3.18 -11.38
C LYS A 104 -2.83 -4.20 -12.44
N GLN A 105 -3.36 -5.35 -12.02
CA GLN A 105 -3.82 -6.41 -12.93
C GLN A 105 -4.98 -5.96 -13.82
N HIS A 106 -5.88 -5.12 -13.31
CA HIS A 106 -6.95 -4.55 -14.10
C HIS A 106 -6.41 -3.68 -15.24
N LEU A 107 -5.47 -2.78 -14.95
CA LEU A 107 -4.88 -1.92 -15.98
C LEU A 107 -4.01 -2.71 -16.98
N ILE A 108 -3.29 -3.74 -16.53
CA ILE A 108 -2.57 -4.66 -17.43
C ILE A 108 -3.55 -5.41 -18.34
N TRP A 109 -4.72 -5.80 -17.83
CA TRP A 109 -5.73 -6.46 -18.66
C TRP A 109 -6.31 -5.51 -19.73
N GLU A 110 -6.45 -4.22 -19.41
CA GLU A 110 -7.02 -3.22 -20.32
C GLU A 110 -6.02 -2.71 -21.37
N ASN A 111 -4.76 -2.50 -20.98
CA ASN A 111 -3.75 -1.81 -21.79
C ASN A 111 -2.56 -2.69 -22.17
N ASP A 112 -2.64 -3.99 -21.91
CA ASP A 112 -1.50 -4.91 -21.88
C ASP A 112 -0.41 -4.40 -20.90
N SER A 113 0.71 -5.12 -20.77
CA SER A 113 1.82 -4.66 -19.92
C SER A 113 2.65 -3.55 -20.62
N ILE A 114 1.97 -2.57 -21.20
CA ILE A 114 2.59 -1.48 -21.98
C ILE A 114 2.85 -0.29 -21.06
N CYS A 115 4.07 0.24 -21.11
CA CYS A 115 4.42 1.45 -20.38
C CYS A 115 3.76 2.69 -21.01
N SER A 116 3.03 3.47 -20.22
CA SER A 116 2.36 4.70 -20.66
C SER A 116 3.31 5.85 -21.07
N HIS A 117 4.62 5.70 -20.90
CA HIS A 117 5.61 6.72 -21.26
C HIS A 117 6.44 6.36 -22.50
N CYS A 118 6.88 5.11 -22.65
CA CYS A 118 7.69 4.68 -23.80
C CYS A 118 6.96 3.74 -24.77
N ASP A 119 5.72 3.33 -24.48
CA ASP A 119 4.91 2.41 -25.27
C ASP A 119 5.53 1.00 -25.48
N GLU A 120 6.53 0.64 -24.67
CA GLU A 120 7.15 -0.69 -24.71
C GLU A 120 6.39 -1.70 -23.83
N GLU A 121 6.24 -2.93 -24.32
CA GLU A 121 5.71 -4.06 -23.57
C GLU A 121 6.80 -4.61 -22.63
N THR A 122 6.60 -4.45 -21.32
CA THR A 122 7.63 -4.76 -20.32
C THR A 122 7.03 -4.98 -18.93
N ASP A 123 7.86 -5.27 -17.94
CA ASP A 123 7.41 -5.32 -16.56
C ASP A 123 7.13 -3.90 -16.06
N VAL A 124 5.88 -3.63 -15.70
CA VAL A 124 5.38 -2.30 -15.37
C VAL A 124 5.09 -2.17 -13.87
N TYR A 125 5.22 -0.96 -13.35
CA TYR A 125 4.80 -0.52 -12.03
C TYR A 125 3.51 0.26 -12.13
N LEU A 126 2.79 0.35 -11.02
CA LEU A 126 1.61 1.20 -10.91
C LEU A 126 2.00 2.47 -10.17
N LEU A 127 1.78 3.62 -10.79
CA LEU A 127 2.10 4.94 -10.22
C LEU A 127 0.83 5.80 -10.21
N HIS A 128 0.74 6.74 -9.26
CA HIS A 128 -0.29 7.77 -9.28
C HIS A 128 0.09 8.91 -10.25
N ASP A 129 -0.83 9.35 -11.09
CA ASP A 129 -0.64 10.53 -11.95
C ASP A 129 -0.62 11.82 -11.11
N ILE A 130 -1.57 11.95 -10.19
CA ILE A 130 -1.56 12.97 -9.13
C ILE A 130 -1.23 12.26 -7.82
N PRO A 131 -0.11 12.59 -7.15
CA PRO A 131 0.23 12.00 -5.86
C PRO A 131 -0.87 12.22 -4.81
N ILE A 132 -1.08 11.24 -3.93
CA ILE A 132 -2.09 11.31 -2.85
C ILE A 132 -1.94 12.58 -1.99
N PHE A 133 -0.70 12.98 -1.68
CA PHE A 133 -0.44 14.17 -0.86
C PHE A 133 -0.76 15.49 -1.57
N GLU A 134 -0.84 15.49 -2.90
CA GLU A 134 -1.26 16.64 -3.73
C GLU A 134 -2.77 16.63 -4.02
N GLY A 135 -3.52 15.71 -3.40
CA GLY A 135 -4.96 15.56 -3.57
C GLY A 135 -5.37 14.46 -4.55
N GLY A 136 -4.45 13.59 -4.95
CA GLY A 136 -4.75 12.41 -5.76
C GLY A 136 -5.56 11.34 -5.01
N THR A 137 -6.09 10.39 -5.78
CA THR A 137 -6.89 9.26 -5.27
C THR A 137 -6.29 7.93 -5.72
N ASN A 138 -6.73 6.80 -5.17
CA ASN A 138 -6.35 5.47 -5.66
C ASN A 138 -7.27 4.98 -6.79
N GLU A 139 -8.22 5.79 -7.25
CA GLU A 139 -9.12 5.45 -8.36
C GLU A 139 -8.30 5.12 -9.62
N LEU A 140 -8.77 4.17 -10.43
CA LEU A 140 -8.04 3.68 -11.61
C LEU A 140 -7.67 4.78 -12.61
N ASN A 141 -8.47 5.85 -12.69
CA ASN A 141 -8.23 6.99 -13.57
C ASN A 141 -7.12 7.93 -13.10
N ASN A 142 -6.62 7.76 -11.87
CA ASN A 142 -5.45 8.46 -11.34
C ASN A 142 -4.21 7.55 -11.33
N LEU A 143 -4.28 6.38 -11.97
CA LEU A 143 -3.21 5.40 -11.96
C LEU A 143 -2.69 5.14 -13.38
N THR A 144 -1.37 5.03 -13.48
CA THR A 144 -0.67 4.80 -14.75
C THR A 144 0.34 3.66 -14.65
N LEU A 145 0.59 2.99 -15.78
CA LEU A 145 1.56 1.90 -15.87
C LEU A 145 2.90 2.44 -16.37
N ILE A 146 3.97 2.25 -15.60
CA ILE A 146 5.29 2.78 -15.94
C ILE A 146 6.37 1.71 -15.82
N CYS A 147 7.27 1.59 -16.79
CA CYS A 147 8.39 0.64 -16.70
C CYS A 147 9.49 1.16 -15.76
N ALA A 148 10.38 0.26 -15.31
CA ALA A 148 11.50 0.61 -14.43
C ALA A 148 12.37 1.75 -15.00
N GLU A 149 12.61 1.73 -16.31
CA GLU A 149 13.49 2.69 -17.00
C GLU A 149 12.84 4.07 -17.08
N CYS A 150 11.57 4.16 -17.48
CA CYS A 150 10.84 5.42 -17.52
C CYS A 150 10.63 5.98 -16.12
N TYR A 151 10.31 5.13 -15.13
CA TYR A 151 10.19 5.55 -13.74
C TYR A 151 11.49 6.18 -13.24
N ARG A 152 12.64 5.56 -13.49
CA ARG A 152 13.95 6.14 -13.17
C ARG A 152 14.22 7.43 -13.96
N GLY A 153 13.79 7.45 -15.21
CA GLY A 153 13.91 8.55 -16.16
C GLY A 153 13.19 9.83 -15.75
N MET A 154 12.06 9.71 -15.07
CA MET A 154 11.31 10.85 -14.52
C MET A 154 12.11 11.65 -13.48
N TYR A 155 13.21 11.10 -12.96
CA TYR A 155 13.97 11.66 -11.85
C TYR A 155 15.46 11.88 -12.17
N HIS A 156 15.85 11.98 -13.44
CA HIS A 156 17.23 12.31 -13.80
C HIS A 156 17.58 13.81 -13.62
N GLU A 157 18.74 14.03 -13.00
CA GLU A 157 19.54 15.26 -12.83
C GLU A 157 18.86 16.60 -13.14
N GLY A 158 18.16 17.17 -12.16
CA GLY A 158 17.90 18.62 -12.12
C GLY A 158 16.50 19.05 -11.72
N ASP A 159 15.47 18.20 -11.84
CA ASP A 159 14.12 18.54 -11.39
C ASP A 159 13.89 18.11 -9.93
N ILE A 160 14.54 18.90 -9.09
CA ILE A 160 14.22 19.13 -7.68
C ILE A 160 12.75 19.51 -7.64
N PHE A 161 11.86 18.66 -7.11
CA PHE A 161 10.51 19.09 -6.77
C PHE A 161 10.61 20.40 -5.98
N GLY A 162 10.06 21.44 -6.62
CA GLY A 162 10.46 22.82 -6.42
C GLY A 162 10.40 23.25 -4.97
N THR A 163 11.42 24.03 -4.59
CA THR A 163 11.41 24.99 -3.47
C THR A 163 10.23 24.88 -2.51
N SER A 164 10.11 23.76 -1.80
CA SER A 164 9.28 23.68 -0.62
C SER A 164 10.18 24.16 0.50
N THR A 165 9.95 25.42 0.87
CA THR A 165 10.49 26.01 2.08
C THR A 165 10.47 25.00 3.23
N LEU A 166 11.67 24.73 3.76
CA LEU A 166 11.94 23.93 4.97
C LEU A 166 10.84 24.21 6.01
N LYS A 167 9.88 23.30 6.16
CA LYS A 167 8.94 23.33 7.29
C LYS A 167 9.58 22.63 8.49
N SER A 168 9.17 23.08 9.67
CA SER A 168 9.78 22.85 10.99
C SER A 168 10.05 21.39 11.39
N SER A 169 9.52 20.38 10.68
CA SER A 169 9.78 18.96 10.95
C SER A 169 11.18 18.49 10.49
N GLN A 170 11.86 19.25 9.62
CA GLN A 170 13.23 18.92 9.19
C GLN A 170 14.32 19.29 10.21
N SER A 171 14.02 20.05 11.27
CA SER A 171 15.05 20.45 12.24
C SER A 171 15.49 19.33 13.19
N GLU A 172 14.66 18.32 13.44
CA GLU A 172 15.00 17.19 14.33
C GLU A 172 15.77 16.07 13.62
N PHE A 173 15.65 15.96 12.30
CA PHE A 173 16.27 14.90 11.48
C PHE A 173 17.29 15.44 10.46
N SER A 174 17.76 16.67 10.61
CA SER A 174 18.62 17.34 9.62
C SER A 174 19.92 16.59 9.34
N GLU A 175 20.53 16.00 10.38
CA GLU A 175 21.76 15.20 10.27
C GLU A 175 21.48 13.89 9.52
N GLN A 176 20.47 13.12 9.94
CA GLN A 176 20.07 11.87 9.26
C GLN A 176 19.65 12.11 7.80
N PHE A 177 18.91 13.19 7.55
CA PHE A 177 18.53 13.58 6.19
C PHE A 177 19.77 13.84 5.34
N SER A 178 20.74 14.61 5.85
CA SER A 178 21.97 14.94 5.13
C SER A 178 22.83 13.70 4.87
N GLU A 179 22.91 12.78 5.83
CA GLU A 179 23.65 11.52 5.68
C GLU A 179 23.00 10.60 4.65
N ILE A 180 21.68 10.41 4.71
CA ILE A 180 20.95 9.58 3.74
C ILE A 180 21.02 10.23 2.36
N GLN A 181 20.88 11.55 2.26
CA GLN A 181 21.02 12.27 0.99
C GLN A 181 22.42 12.09 0.42
N SER A 182 23.47 12.23 1.23
CA SER A 182 24.84 11.95 0.80
C SER A 182 25.01 10.49 0.35
N ALA A 183 24.39 9.53 1.04
CA ALA A 183 24.45 8.12 0.64
C ALA A 183 23.74 7.88 -0.70
N ILE A 184 22.60 8.53 -0.95
CA ILE A 184 21.92 8.51 -2.26
C ILE A 184 22.84 9.10 -3.33
N ASP A 185 23.38 10.29 -3.09
CA ASP A 185 24.20 11.03 -4.07
C ASP A 185 25.49 10.29 -4.44
N ASN A 186 26.07 9.54 -3.49
CA ASN A 186 27.28 8.75 -3.68
C ASN A 186 27.01 7.27 -3.99
N ASN A 187 25.74 6.88 -4.16
CA ASN A 187 25.31 5.50 -4.40
C ASN A 187 25.87 4.50 -3.37
N GLN A 188 25.87 4.90 -2.10
CA GLN A 188 26.34 4.12 -0.96
C GLN A 188 25.17 3.47 -0.23
N LYS A 189 25.44 2.36 0.46
CA LYS A 189 24.45 1.70 1.30
C LYS A 189 24.31 2.42 2.63
N ILE A 190 23.12 2.32 3.20
CA ILE A 190 22.87 2.73 4.58
C ILE A 190 22.52 1.50 5.41
N GLN A 191 23.13 1.41 6.59
CA GLN A 191 22.77 0.47 7.63
C GLN A 191 22.08 1.23 8.75
N PHE A 192 20.96 0.70 9.25
CA PHE A 192 20.27 1.28 10.39
C PHE A 192 19.46 0.24 11.13
N ASP A 193 19.23 0.48 12.41
CA ASP A 193 18.26 -0.28 13.20
C ASP A 193 16.87 0.30 13.00
N TYR A 194 15.91 -0.56 12.66
CA TYR A 194 14.53 -0.16 12.42
C TYR A 194 13.55 -0.87 13.35
N LYS A 195 12.61 -0.11 13.92
CA LYS A 195 11.54 -0.64 14.77
C LYS A 195 10.18 -0.34 14.19
N LYS A 196 9.47 -1.36 13.72
CA LYS A 196 8.06 -1.22 13.32
C LYS A 196 7.16 -1.00 14.55
N PRO A 197 5.99 -0.35 14.40
CA PRO A 197 5.04 -0.19 15.50
C PRO A 197 4.59 -1.51 16.12
N SER A 198 4.47 -2.56 15.30
CA SER A 198 4.10 -3.92 15.72
C SER A 198 5.22 -4.68 16.44
N ASP A 199 6.45 -4.21 16.32
CA ASP A 199 7.63 -4.99 16.69
C ASP A 199 8.12 -4.60 18.09
N ARG A 200 8.39 -5.61 18.92
CA ARG A 200 8.96 -5.40 20.26
C ARG A 200 10.48 -5.17 20.22
N ARG A 201 11.14 -5.47 19.11
CA ARG A 201 12.60 -5.45 18.96
C ARG A 201 13.01 -4.63 17.74
N TRP A 202 14.16 -4.00 17.85
CA TRP A 202 14.87 -3.42 16.73
C TRP A 202 15.36 -4.51 15.80
N THR A 203 15.37 -4.23 14.50
CA THR A 203 16.00 -5.11 13.52
C THR A 203 16.85 -4.29 12.59
N THR A 204 18.10 -4.69 12.42
CA THR A 204 19.02 -4.06 11.49
C THR A 204 18.55 -4.23 10.05
N ARG A 205 18.71 -3.18 9.27
CA ARG A 205 18.40 -3.10 7.84
C ARG A 205 19.64 -2.60 7.13
N VAL A 206 19.93 -3.21 5.99
CA VAL A 206 20.86 -2.68 5.00
C VAL A 206 20.01 -2.33 3.79
N VAL A 207 20.08 -1.08 3.38
CA VAL A 207 19.26 -0.52 2.31
C VAL A 207 20.16 0.21 1.34
N VAL A 208 19.96 0.00 0.05
CA VAL A 208 20.45 0.89 -1.00
C VAL A 208 19.43 2.01 -1.11
N PRO A 209 19.68 3.20 -0.54
CA PRO A 209 18.69 4.27 -0.53
C PRO A 209 18.55 4.85 -1.93
N GLU A 210 17.31 5.06 -2.36
CA GLU A 210 17.01 5.58 -3.69
C GLU A 210 16.52 7.03 -3.61
N ARG A 211 15.69 7.36 -2.61
CA ARG A 211 15.17 8.72 -2.42
C ARG A 211 14.64 9.00 -1.02
N LEU A 212 14.58 10.28 -0.68
CA LEU A 212 13.91 10.82 0.50
C LEU A 212 12.62 11.56 0.10
N PHE A 213 11.54 11.35 0.85
CA PHE A 213 10.26 12.03 0.62
C PHE A 213 9.41 12.06 1.89
N ASN A 214 8.46 13.00 1.96
CA ASN A 214 7.51 13.07 3.06
C ASN A 214 6.25 12.26 2.76
N ILE A 215 5.79 11.50 3.75
CA ILE A 215 4.49 10.81 3.72
C ILE A 215 3.56 11.53 4.70
N PRO A 216 2.35 11.96 4.28
CA PRO A 216 1.39 12.55 5.20
C PRO A 216 1.09 11.65 6.40
N ASN A 217 0.98 12.23 7.59
CA ASN A 217 0.64 11.51 8.82
C ASN A 217 -0.44 12.28 9.62
N ASN A 218 -1.11 11.58 10.53
CA ASN A 218 -2.16 12.17 11.37
C ASN A 218 -1.62 12.88 12.63
N ARG A 219 -0.31 13.12 12.74
CA ARG A 219 0.31 13.79 13.91
C ARG A 219 0.39 15.31 13.68
N GLU A 220 0.67 16.07 14.74
CA GLU A 220 0.73 17.55 14.73
C GLU A 220 1.66 18.15 13.64
N SER A 221 2.64 17.40 13.13
CA SER A 221 3.54 17.82 12.05
C SER A 221 3.02 17.55 10.63
N GLY A 222 1.91 16.82 10.48
CA GLY A 222 1.21 16.52 9.22
C GLY A 222 1.95 15.58 8.26
N GLU A 223 3.25 15.37 8.44
CA GLU A 223 4.13 14.63 7.53
C GLU A 223 5.21 13.85 8.29
N THR A 224 5.59 12.69 7.75
CA THR A 224 6.69 11.81 8.16
C THR A 224 7.73 11.74 7.05
N LEU A 225 8.94 12.20 7.32
CA LEU A 225 10.06 12.02 6.42
C LEU A 225 10.47 10.54 6.33
N CYS A 226 10.57 10.02 5.10
CA CYS A 226 10.85 8.63 4.79
C CYS A 226 11.97 8.50 3.75
N VAL A 227 12.67 7.37 3.79
CA VAL A 227 13.57 6.90 2.73
C VAL A 227 12.96 5.69 2.04
N GLU A 228 12.95 5.68 0.72
CA GLU A 228 12.69 4.50 -0.10
C GLU A 228 14.02 3.93 -0.59
N GLY A 229 14.11 2.61 -0.64
CA GLY A 229 15.26 1.94 -1.22
C GLY A 229 15.16 0.42 -1.17
N PHE A 230 16.06 -0.25 -1.89
CA PHE A 230 16.13 -1.71 -1.92
C PHE A 230 16.66 -2.26 -0.59
N CYS A 231 15.84 -3.05 0.11
CA CYS A 231 16.18 -3.65 1.39
C CYS A 231 16.74 -5.06 1.22
N GLU A 232 18.02 -5.27 1.55
CA GLU A 232 18.68 -6.56 1.36
C GLU A 232 18.07 -7.68 2.19
N LEU A 233 17.62 -7.40 3.42
CA LEU A 233 17.00 -8.43 4.26
C LEU A 233 15.69 -8.96 3.64
N ARG A 234 14.98 -8.11 2.91
CA ARG A 234 13.67 -8.43 2.32
C ARG A 234 13.76 -8.75 0.83
N GLN A 235 14.89 -8.47 0.21
CA GLN A 235 15.13 -8.63 -1.23
C GLN A 235 14.07 -7.87 -2.05
N ASP A 236 13.72 -6.66 -1.59
CA ASP A 236 12.61 -5.89 -2.16
C ASP A 236 12.71 -4.41 -1.77
N THR A 237 12.12 -3.53 -2.59
CA THR A 237 12.04 -2.08 -2.34
C THR A 237 11.09 -1.80 -1.19
N ARG A 238 11.54 -0.98 -0.23
CA ARG A 238 10.80 -0.69 1.00
C ARG A 238 10.97 0.77 1.39
N VAL A 239 9.92 1.26 2.05
CA VAL A 239 9.91 2.60 2.63
C VAL A 239 10.11 2.52 4.14
N PHE A 240 10.98 3.36 4.66
CA PHE A 240 11.34 3.44 6.08
C PHE A 240 11.20 4.87 6.58
N ALA A 241 10.46 5.06 7.67
CA ALA A 241 10.32 6.37 8.29
C ALA A 241 11.55 6.71 9.12
N LEU A 242 12.12 7.90 8.93
CA LEU A 242 13.34 8.33 9.61
C LEU A 242 13.16 8.37 11.15
N GLU A 243 11.98 8.78 11.62
CA GLU A 243 11.64 8.77 13.06
C GLU A 243 11.73 7.39 13.74
N ARG A 244 11.77 6.30 12.95
CA ARG A 244 11.87 4.91 13.44
C ARG A 244 13.24 4.30 13.18
N MET A 245 14.21 5.10 12.75
CA MET A 245 15.60 4.71 12.56
C MET A 245 16.45 5.12 13.74
N GLN A 246 17.42 4.28 14.08
CA GLN A 246 18.52 4.64 14.98
C GLN A 246 19.82 3.99 14.46
N ALA A 247 20.95 4.48 14.96
CA ALA A 247 22.28 3.98 14.58
C ALA A 247 22.46 3.91 13.05
N LEU A 248 22.10 5.02 12.38
CA LEU A 248 22.32 5.17 10.95
C LEU A 248 23.82 5.25 10.68
N GLU A 249 24.29 4.44 9.76
CA GLU A 249 25.67 4.43 9.28
C GLU A 249 25.66 4.31 7.76
N VAL A 250 26.41 5.17 7.07
CA VAL A 250 26.71 4.99 5.66
C VAL A 250 27.83 3.96 5.57
N ILE A 251 27.60 2.89 4.81
CA ILE A 251 28.55 1.80 4.63
C ILE A 251 28.96 1.69 3.16
N GLU A 252 30.23 1.39 2.95
CA GLU A 252 30.76 1.02 1.63
C GLU A 252 30.41 -0.45 1.33
N ASP A 253 30.32 -0.78 0.04
CA ASP A 253 30.15 -2.15 -0.44
C ASP A 253 31.32 -3.08 -0.07
#